data_AF-A0A450SDJ4-F1
#
_entry.id   AF-A0A450SDJ4-F1
#
_cell.length_a   1.000
_cell.length_b   1.000
_cell.length_c   1.000
_cell.angle_alpha   90.00
_cell.angle_beta   90.00
_cell.angle_gamma   90.00
#
_symmetry.space_group_name_H-M   'P 1'
#
loop_
_entity.id
_entity.type
_entity.pdbx_description
1 polymer ?
#
loop_
_entity_poly.entity_id
_entity_poly.type
_entity_poly.pdbx_seq_one_letter_code
_entity_poly.pdbx_strand_id
1 'polypeptide(L)' 'MPAVTIRNLSGETHRALKAYAAQHRHSTEAEIRSILDAAVRPDKRIEIGSTLAAFGQRYGGLDLDTTRDPGSSEPVLFE' A
#
# COMPACT_ATOMS: atom_id res chain seq x y z
N MET A 1 10.79 -13.19 -5.12
CA MET A 1 10.97 -12.10 -4.14
C MET A 1 11.45 -10.87 -4.89
N PRO A 2 10.80 -9.71 -4.76
CA PRO A 2 11.33 -8.48 -5.33
C PRO A 2 12.66 -8.13 -4.64
N ALA A 3 13.64 -7.66 -5.41
CA ALA A 3 14.96 -7.28 -4.91
C ALA A 3 15.36 -5.90 -5.46
N VAL A 4 16.01 -5.09 -4.63
CA VAL A 4 16.49 -3.76 -4.97
C VAL A 4 17.96 -3.65 -4.61
N THR A 5 18.78 -3.15 -5.53
CA THR A 5 20.21 -2.90 -5.31
C THR A 5 20.48 -1.40 -5.39
N ILE A 6 20.97 -0.82 -4.30
CA ILE A 6 21.36 0.60 -4.25
C ILE A 6 22.85 0.69 -4.58
N ARG A 7 23.19 1.26 -5.73
CA ARG A 7 24.58 1.48 -6.15
C ARG A 7 25.10 2.81 -5.61
N ASN A 8 26.40 2.89 -5.38
CA ASN A 8 27.10 4.10 -4.93
C ASN A 8 26.55 4.70 -3.61
N LEU A 9 26.04 3.85 -2.71
CA LEU A 9 25.64 4.29 -1.37
C LEU A 9 26.88 4.77 -0.61
N SER A 10 26.80 5.97 -0.04
CA SER A 10 27.93 6.50 0.73
C SER A 10 28.28 5.58 1.90
N GLY A 11 29.57 5.43 2.20
CA GLY A 11 30.03 4.60 3.31
C GLY A 11 29.55 5.12 4.68
N GLU A 12 29.28 6.43 4.79
CA GLU A 12 28.66 7.03 5.96
C GLU A 12 27.21 6.58 6.11
N THR A 13 26.39 6.68 5.05
CA THR A 13 25.00 6.22 5.08
C THR A 13 24.90 4.73 5.37
N HIS A 14 25.77 3.91 4.79
CA HIS A 14 25.79 2.47 5.08
C HIS A 14 26.11 2.18 6.56
N ARG A 15 27.05 2.91 7.16
CA ARG A 15 27.37 2.78 8.59
C ARG A 15 26.21 3.25 9.48
N ALA A 16 25.57 4.36 9.13
CA ALA A 16 24.41 4.87 9.85
C ALA A 16 23.25 3.86 9.82
N LEU A 17 22.94 3.28 8.66
CA LEU A 17 21.92 2.24 8.52
C LEU A 17 22.25 0.99 9.36
N LYS A 18 23.51 0.56 9.40
CA LYS A 18 23.95 -0.57 10.22
C LYS A 18 23.80 -0.28 11.72
N ALA A 19 24.15 0.92 12.16
CA ALA A 19 23.97 1.33 13.55
C ALA A 19 22.47 1.41 13.92
N TYR A 20 21.64 1.95 13.02
CA TYR A 20 20.20 2.05 13.20
C TYR A 20 19.54 0.65 13.29
N ALA A 21 19.95 -0.30 12.46
CA ALA A 21 19.49 -1.68 12.53
C ALA A 21 19.90 -2.37 13.86
N ALA A 22 21.13 -2.13 14.32
CA ALA A 22 21.59 -2.67 15.60
C ALA A 22 20.77 -2.17 16.79
N GLN A 23 20.36 -0.89 16.78
CA GLN A 23 19.48 -0.31 17.80
C GLN A 23 18.10 -0.99 17.84
N HIS A 24 17.55 -1.32 16.67
CA HIS A 24 16.26 -2.00 16.55
C HIS A 24 16.35 -3.53 16.66
N ARG A 25 17.55 -4.08 16.88
CA ARG A 25 17.83 -5.54 16.90
C ARG A 25 17.39 -6.24 15.60
N HIS A 26 17.55 -5.54 14.48
CA HIS A 26 17.26 -6.04 13.15
C HIS A 26 18.55 -6.25 12.35
N SER A 27 18.45 -7.03 11.27
CA SER A 27 19.48 -6.99 10.23
C SER A 27 19.40 -5.68 9.46
N THR A 28 20.52 -5.23 8.87
CA THR A 28 20.52 -4.01 8.05
C THR A 28 19.50 -4.07 6.91
N GLU A 29 19.32 -5.23 6.30
CA GLU A 29 18.33 -5.44 5.24
C GLU A 29 16.89 -5.35 5.76
N ALA A 30 16.60 -5.95 6.93
CA ALA A 30 15.29 -5.86 7.55
C ALA A 30 14.93 -4.41 7.92
N GLU A 31 15.92 -3.65 8.39
CA GLU A 31 15.76 -2.25 8.72
C GLU A 31 15.49 -1.38 7.49
N ILE A 32 16.28 -1.56 6.42
CA ILE A 32 16.07 -0.86 5.15
C ILE A 32 14.66 -1.17 4.60
N ARG A 33 14.23 -2.43 4.67
CA ARG A 33 12.87 -2.81 4.26
C ARG A 33 11.81 -2.10 5.08
N SER A 34 11.96 -2.05 6.41
CA SER A 34 11.02 -1.36 7.31
C SER A 34 10.92 0.13 7.00
N ILE A 35 12.05 0.80 6.75
CA ILE A 35 12.08 2.22 6.37
C ILE A 35 11.35 2.45 5.04
N LEU A 36 11.61 1.60 4.04
CA LEU A 36 10.94 1.71 2.75
C LEU A 36 9.44 1.45 2.86
N ASP A 37 9.04 0.41 3.61
CA ASP A 37 7.63 0.09 3.85
C ASP A 37 6.90 1.26 4.52
N ALA A 38 7.50 1.86 5.56
CA ALA A 38 6.93 3.03 6.22
C ALA A 38 6.85 4.26 5.29
N ALA A 39 7.85 4.44 4.42
CA ALA A 39 7.86 5.57 3.48
C ALA A 39 6.80 5.45 2.38
N VAL A 40 6.46 4.21 1.95
CA VAL A 40 5.51 3.97 0.85
C VAL A 40 4.10 3.62 1.31
N ARG A 41 3.90 3.31 2.60
CA ARG A 41 2.59 3.00 3.20
C ARG A 41 2.14 4.16 4.09
N PRO A 42 1.42 5.16 3.54
CA PRO A 42 0.90 6.24 4.37
C PRO A 42 -0.10 5.68 5.40
N ASP A 43 0.00 6.12 6.66
CA ASP A 43 -0.85 5.67 7.77
C ASP A 43 -2.36 5.81 7.50
N LYS A 44 -2.72 6.74 6.61
CA LYS A 44 -4.11 7.04 6.22
C LYS A 44 -4.51 6.41 4.88
N ARG A 45 -3.80 5.40 4.39
CA ARG A 45 -4.18 4.72 3.15
C ARG A 45 -5.54 4.06 3.36
N ILE A 46 -6.56 4.53 2.63
CA ILE A 46 -7.85 3.85 2.58
C ILE A 46 -7.63 2.55 1.81
N GLU A 47 -7.69 1.42 2.50
CA GLU A 47 -7.71 0.11 1.86
C GLU A 47 -9.10 -0.15 1.27
N ILE A 48 -9.41 0.51 0.16
CA ILE A 48 -10.74 0.46 -0.47
C ILE A 48 -11.16 -0.99 -0.71
N GLY A 49 -10.26 -1.82 -1.26
CA GLY A 49 -10.51 -3.25 -1.48
C GLY A 49 -10.84 -4.01 -0.20
N SER A 50 -10.01 -3.86 0.85
CA SER A 50 -10.26 -4.49 2.16
C SER A 50 -11.58 -4.03 2.78
N THR A 51 -11.89 -2.73 2.64
CA THR A 51 -13.12 -2.13 3.17
C THR A 51 -14.36 -2.66 2.46
N LEU A 52 -14.34 -2.72 1.13
CA LEU A 52 -15.42 -3.28 0.33
C LEU A 52 -15.59 -4.79 0.57
N ALA A 53 -14.49 -5.52 0.70
CA ALA A 53 -14.53 -6.94 1.03
C ALA A 53 -15.14 -7.18 2.42
N ALA A 54 -14.73 -6.41 3.44
CA ALA A 54 -15.31 -6.48 4.78
C ALA A 54 -16.81 -6.10 4.79
N PHE A 55 -17.19 -5.10 3.99
CA PHE A 55 -18.59 -4.76 3.78
C PHE A 55 -19.37 -5.93 3.18
N GLY A 56 -18.90 -6.54 2.10
CA GLY A 56 -19.57 -7.68 1.46
C GLY A 56 -19.68 -8.90 2.37
N GLN A 57 -18.64 -9.19 3.17
CA GLN A 57 -18.67 -10.30 4.13
C GLN A 57 -19.76 -10.13 5.20
N ARG A 58 -20.08 -8.91 5.63
CA ARG A 58 -21.19 -8.66 6.56
C ARG A 58 -22.55 -9.09 6.03
N TYR A 59 -22.70 -9.20 4.71
CA TYR A 59 -23.92 -9.64 4.03
C TYR A 59 -23.82 -11.09 3.51
N GLY A 60 -22.79 -11.85 3.92
CA GLY A 60 -22.59 -13.23 3.46
C GLY A 60 -21.92 -13.36 2.09
N GLY A 61 -21.34 -12.26 1.58
CA GLY A 61 -20.86 -12.14 0.21
C GLY A 61 -21.85 -11.36 -0.65
N LEU A 62 -21.33 -10.57 -1.58
CA LEU A 62 -22.14 -9.83 -2.56
C LEU A 62 -21.85 -10.42 -3.94
N ASP A 63 -22.85 -11.07 -4.52
CA ASP A 63 -22.86 -11.43 -5.93
C ASP A 63 -23.83 -10.50 -6.65
N LEU A 64 -23.28 -9.54 -7.39
CA LEU A 64 -24.05 -8.47 -8.00
C LEU A 64 -24.38 -8.85 -9.45
N ASP A 65 -25.57 -9.38 -9.68
CA ASP A 65 -26.10 -9.59 -11.02
C ASP A 65 -26.68 -8.28 -11.58
N THR A 66 -25.79 -7.35 -11.94
CA THR A 66 -26.17 -6.05 -12.50
C THR A 66 -25.75 -5.98 -13.96
N THR A 67 -26.72 -5.74 -14.84
CA THR A 67 -26.44 -5.40 -16.24
C THR A 67 -26.38 -3.89 -16.37
N ARG A 68 -25.34 -3.37 -17.03
CA ARG A 68 -25.27 -1.94 -17.37
C ARG A 68 -26.39 -1.62 -18.37
N ASP A 69 -27.23 -0.65 -18.04
CA ASP A 69 -28.23 -0.13 -18.98
C ASP A 69 -27.50 0.45 -20.22
N PRO A 70 -27.82 -0.03 -21.44
CA PRO A 70 -27.24 0.48 -22.68
C PRO A 70 -27.83 1.83 -23.10
N GLY A 71 -28.92 2.30 -22.48
CA GLY A 71 -29.51 3.60 -22.74
C GLY A 71 -28.53 4.75 -22.47
N SER A 72 -28.56 5.78 -23.32
CA SER A 72 -27.81 7.01 -23.05
C SER A 72 -28.38 7.66 -21.78
N SER A 73 -27.51 8.04 -20.85
CA SER A 73 -27.94 8.83 -19.69
C SER A 73 -28.55 10.15 -20.17
N GLU A 74 -29.69 10.52 -19.60
CA GLU A 74 -30.25 11.85 -19.85
C GLU A 74 -29.32 12.92 -19.25
N PRO A 75 -29.12 14.04 -19.95
CA PRO A 75 -28.27 15.11 -19.47
C PRO A 75 -28.84 15.69 -18.17
N VAL A 76 -28.00 15.77 -17.13
CA VAL A 76 -28.36 16.45 -15.88
C VAL A 76 -28.39 17.95 -16.17
N LEU A 77 -29.56 18.56 -16.05
CA LEU A 77 -29.69 20.03 -16.04
C LEU A 77 -29.27 20.52 -14.65
N PHE A 78 -28.17 21.26 -14.60
CA PHE A 78 -27.74 21.96 -13.39
C PHE A 78 -28.33 23.38 -13.45
N GLU A 79 -29.10 23.78 -12.43
CA GLU A 79 -29.54 25.17 -12.22
C GLU A 79 -28.40 26.06 -11.73
#